data_AF-A0A973ISU6-F1
#
_entry.id   AF-A0A973ISU6-F1
#
_cell.length_a   1.000
_cell.length_b   1.000
_cell.length_c   1.000
_cell.angle_alpha   90.00
_cell.angle_beta   90.00
_cell.angle_gamma   90.00
#
_symmetry.space_group_name_H-M   'P 1'
#
loop_
_entity.id
_entity.type
_entity.pdbx_description
1 polymer ?
#
loop_
_entity_poly.entity_id
_entity_poly.type
_entity_poly.pdbx_seq_one_letter_code
_entity_poly.pdbx_strand_id
1 'polypeptide(L)'
;ENYNLSWLGSWQFIIGLSLFVSGYVINKISDEKLRGLRSGGKKGYVIPQGWLFRYVSSPHYFGEIVEWLGWAVMTWSLSGLAFFVFTFANLFPRAISAHKWYRLNFQDYPAGRKAVIPFLI
;
A
#
# COMPACT_ATOMS: atom_id res chain seq x y z
N GLU A 1 -22.98 9.67 11.05
CA GLU A 1 -22.30 10.00 12.31
C GLU A 1 -22.22 11.52 12.44
N ASN A 2 -22.50 12.06 13.62
CA ASN A 2 -22.42 13.51 13.87
C ASN A 2 -21.05 13.80 14.49
N TYR A 3 -20.07 14.20 13.67
CA TYR A 3 -18.76 14.62 14.15
C TYR A 3 -18.81 16.06 14.64
N ASN A 4 -18.53 16.28 15.92
CA ASN A 4 -18.32 17.62 16.47
C ASN A 4 -16.87 18.07 16.18
N LEU A 5 -16.58 19.38 16.20
CA LEU A 5 -15.23 19.93 16.02
C LEU A 5 -14.21 19.36 17.02
N SER A 6 -14.65 18.95 18.21
CA SER A 6 -13.79 18.25 19.18
C SER A 6 -13.23 16.92 18.65
N TRP A 7 -13.86 16.30 17.65
CA TRP A 7 -13.38 15.08 17.00
C TRP A 7 -12.02 15.28 16.33
N LEU A 8 -11.75 16.46 15.79
CA LEU A 8 -10.47 16.79 15.13
C LEU A 8 -9.28 16.71 16.12
N GLY A 9 -9.52 16.96 17.40
CA GLY A 9 -8.52 16.84 18.47
C GLY A 9 -8.44 15.45 19.09
N SER A 10 -9.28 14.51 18.68
CA SER A 10 -9.26 13.15 19.20
C SER A 10 -8.03 12.38 18.74
N TRP A 11 -7.57 11.43 19.56
CA TRP A 11 -6.43 10.59 19.21
C TRP A 11 -6.74 9.71 17.98
N GLN A 12 -7.99 9.28 17.81
CA GLN A 12 -8.45 8.52 16.65
C GLN A 12 -8.25 9.33 15.37
N PHE A 13 -8.70 10.58 15.36
CA PHE A 13 -8.56 11.45 14.20
C PHE A 13 -7.09 11.72 13.87
N ILE A 14 -6.27 12.05 14.87
CA ILE A 14 -4.84 12.37 14.66
C ILE A 14 -4.05 11.15 14.17
N ILE A 15 -4.22 9.98 14.79
CA ILE A 15 -3.57 8.74 14.35
C ILE A 15 -4.09 8.32 12.98
N GLY A 16 -5.40 8.35 12.78
CA GLY A 16 -6.03 8.02 11.51
C GLY A 16 -5.54 8.91 10.37
N LEU A 17 -5.42 10.22 10.59
CA LEU A 17 -4.89 11.18 9.62
C LEU A 17 -3.42 10.92 9.31
N SER A 18 -2.61 10.62 10.33
CA SER A 18 -1.19 10.30 10.15
C SER A 18 -1.01 9.02 9.32
N LEU A 19 -1.80 7.99 9.58
CA LEU A 19 -1.83 6.75 8.79
C LEU A 19 -2.33 7.01 7.37
N PHE A 20 -3.40 7.78 7.21
CA PHE A 20 -3.97 8.10 5.90
C PHE A 20 -2.95 8.82 5.01
N VAL A 21 -2.35 9.90 5.53
CA VAL A 21 -1.35 10.69 4.78
C VAL A 21 -0.10 9.86 4.47
N SER A 22 0.40 9.07 5.43
CA SER A 22 1.58 8.22 5.17
C SER A 22 1.29 7.13 4.13
N GLY A 23 0.13 6.47 4.21
CA GLY A 23 -0.34 5.51 3.22
C GLY A 23 -0.46 6.11 1.82
N TYR A 24 -1.11 7.27 1.72
CA TYR A 24 -1.26 8.01 0.46
C TYR A 24 0.10 8.39 -0.16
N VAL A 25 1.02 8.94 0.65
CA VAL A 25 2.38 9.28 0.18
C VAL A 25 3.08 8.03 -0.33
N ILE A 26 2.94 6.90 0.37
CA ILE A 26 3.56 5.65 -0.05
C ILE A 26 2.98 5.14 -1.37
N ASN A 27 1.66 5.15 -1.49
CA ASN A 27 0.96 4.74 -2.70
C ASN A 27 1.40 5.61 -3.90
N LYS A 28 1.33 6.93 -3.75
CA LYS A 28 1.67 7.89 -4.80
C LYS A 28 3.11 7.76 -5.29
N ILE A 29 4.09 7.72 -4.38
CA ILE A 29 5.51 7.58 -4.74
C ILE A 29 5.76 6.23 -5.44
N SER A 30 5.11 5.16 -4.98
CA SER A 30 5.24 3.83 -5.58
C SER A 30 4.69 3.81 -7.02
N ASP A 31 3.53 4.42 -7.24
CA ASP A 31 2.88 4.48 -8.55
C ASP A 31 3.60 5.41 -9.52
N GLU A 32 4.14 6.54 -9.05
CA GLU A 32 5.02 7.39 -9.85
C GLU A 32 6.25 6.63 -10.33
N LYS A 33 6.89 5.85 -9.46
CA LYS A 33 8.02 4.98 -9.84
C LYS A 33 7.61 3.92 -10.86
N LEU A 34 6.48 3.25 -10.67
CA LEU A 34 5.98 2.24 -11.62
C LEU A 34 5.62 2.83 -12.99
N ARG A 35 5.02 4.02 -13.00
CA ARG A 35 4.74 4.76 -14.25
C ARG A 35 6.03 5.17 -14.96
N GLY A 36 7.03 5.64 -14.21
CA GLY A 36 8.34 5.98 -14.75
C GLY A 36 9.00 4.83 -15.50
N LEU A 37 8.90 3.59 -14.97
CA LEU A 37 9.44 2.39 -15.61
C LEU A 37 8.79 2.07 -16.97
N ARG A 38 7.55 2.51 -17.21
CA ARG A 38 6.83 2.31 -18.47
C ARG A 38 7.07 3.41 -19.50
N SER A 39 7.51 4.60 -19.07
CA SER A 39 7.67 5.77 -19.95
C SER A 39 8.76 5.61 -21.02
N GLY A 40 9.70 4.68 -20.85
CA GLY A 40 10.79 4.43 -21.80
C GLY A 40 10.45 3.55 -23.01
N GLY A 41 9.18 3.25 -23.28
CA GLY A 41 8.74 2.50 -24.47
C GLY A 41 9.13 1.02 -24.52
N LYS A 42 9.85 0.49 -23.52
CA LYS A 42 10.19 -0.93 -23.42
C LYS A 42 8.94 -1.75 -23.13
N LYS A 43 8.53 -2.59 -24.08
CA LYS A 43 7.47 -3.58 -23.91
C LYS A 43 8.02 -4.77 -23.11
N GLY A 44 7.83 -4.75 -21.80
CA GLY A 44 8.23 -5.84 -20.92
C GLY A 44 8.03 -5.49 -19.46
N TYR A 45 7.84 -6.51 -18.63
CA TYR A 45 7.88 -6.32 -17.18
C TYR A 45 9.34 -6.10 -16.77
N VAL A 46 9.54 -5.18 -15.82
CA VAL A 46 10.85 -4.87 -15.25
C VAL A 46 10.73 -5.02 -13.74
N ILE A 47 11.80 -5.47 -13.09
CA ILE A 47 11.83 -5.53 -11.62
C ILE A 47 11.97 -4.10 -11.10
N PRO A 48 10.97 -3.55 -10.39
CA PRO A 48 11.10 -2.22 -9.81
C PRO A 48 12.18 -2.22 -8.73
N GLN A 49 13.00 -1.18 -8.70
CA GLN A 49 14.13 -1.03 -7.78
C GLN A 49 14.08 0.32 -7.05
N GLY A 50 14.69 0.34 -5.86
CA GLY A 50 14.83 1.56 -5.05
C GLY A 50 13.65 1.85 -4.13
N TRP A 51 13.91 2.64 -3.08
CA TRP A 51 12.93 3.00 -2.04
C TRP A 51 12.26 1.74 -1.43
N LEU A 52 10.94 1.75 -1.17
CA LEU A 52 10.25 0.59 -0.59
C LEU A 52 10.27 -0.66 -1.49
N PHE A 53 10.49 -0.52 -2.80
CA PHE A 53 10.66 -1.69 -3.67
C PHE A 53 11.90 -2.52 -3.32
N ARG A 54 12.83 -2.02 -2.51
CA ARG A 54 13.93 -2.83 -1.95
C ARG A 54 13.43 -3.88 -0.96
N TYR A 55 12.34 -3.60 -0.26
CA TYR A 55 11.81 -4.44 0.81
C TYR A 55 10.58 -5.23 0.40
N VAL A 56 9.68 -4.63 -0.40
CA VAL A 56 8.41 -5.24 -0.80
C VAL A 56 8.17 -5.16 -2.31
N SER A 57 7.35 -6.06 -2.82
CA SER A 57 7.04 -6.18 -4.25
C SER A 57 6.01 -5.17 -4.70
N SER A 58 5.01 -4.95 -3.84
CA SER A 58 3.87 -4.09 -4.11
C SER A 58 3.70 -3.03 -3.02
N PRO A 59 4.65 -2.08 -2.90
CA PRO A 59 4.55 -0.99 -1.92
C PRO A 59 3.36 -0.07 -2.16
N HIS A 60 2.85 0.03 -3.39
CA HIS A 60 1.62 0.76 -3.69
C HIS A 60 0.40 0.14 -2.99
N TYR A 61 0.28 -1.20 -3.00
CA TYR A 61 -0.76 -1.91 -2.25
C TYR A 61 -0.57 -1.78 -0.74
N PHE A 62 0.67 -1.78 -0.25
CA PHE A 62 0.95 -1.51 1.15
C PHE A 62 0.47 -0.11 1.56
N GLY A 63 0.81 0.91 0.76
CA GLY A 63 0.37 2.28 0.96
C GLY A 63 -1.15 2.39 1.00
N GLU A 64 -1.84 1.76 0.05
CA GLU A 64 -3.31 1.77 -0.02
C GLU A 64 -3.94 1.06 1.19
N ILE A 65 -3.40 -0.07 1.64
CA ILE A 65 -3.85 -0.75 2.87
C ILE A 65 -3.70 0.17 4.10
N VAL A 66 -2.55 0.86 4.24
CA VAL A 66 -2.29 1.79 5.34
C VAL A 66 -3.19 3.02 5.27
N GLU A 67 -3.44 3.53 4.06
CA GLU A 67 -4.32 4.67 3.80
C GLU A 67 -5.74 4.38 4.28
N TRP A 68 -6.30 3.24 3.88
CA TRP A 68 -7.66 2.85 4.28
C TRP A 68 -7.76 2.41 5.73
N LEU A 69 -6.68 1.89 6.33
CA LEU A 69 -6.61 1.70 7.78
C LEU A 69 -6.72 3.04 8.50
N GLY A 70 -5.98 4.05 8.03
CA GLY A 70 -6.07 5.41 8.54
C GLY A 70 -7.48 5.99 8.42
N TRP A 71 -8.14 5.78 7.28
CA TRP A 71 -9.53 6.19 7.08
C TRP A 71 -10.51 5.51 8.05
N ALA A 72 -10.36 4.19 8.26
CA ALA A 72 -11.19 3.45 9.20
C ALA A 72 -11.03 3.96 10.63
N VAL A 73 -9.79 4.25 11.05
CA VAL A 73 -9.49 4.81 12.38
C VAL A 73 -9.99 6.26 12.50
N MET A 74 -9.81 7.08 11.46
CA MET A 74 -10.20 8.50 11.46
C MET A 74 -11.71 8.70 11.51
N THR A 75 -12.46 7.88 10.77
CA THR A 75 -13.92 7.93 10.75
C THR A 75 -14.53 7.21 11.95
N TRP A 76 -13.81 6.23 12.53
CA TRP A 76 -14.30 5.37 13.61
C TRP A 76 -15.69 4.77 13.33
N SER A 77 -15.94 4.48 12.06
CA SER A 77 -17.25 4.09 11.53
C SER A 77 -17.25 2.65 11.06
N LEU A 78 -18.42 1.99 11.14
CA LEU A 78 -18.57 0.63 10.61
C LEU A 78 -18.35 0.60 9.09
N SER A 79 -18.79 1.64 8.38
CA SER A 79 -18.58 1.78 6.94
C SER A 79 -17.09 1.91 6.58
N GLY A 80 -16.33 2.70 7.35
CA GLY A 80 -14.87 2.82 7.17
C GLY A 80 -14.14 1.51 7.43
N LEU A 81 -14.52 0.80 8.50
CA LEU A 81 -13.95 -0.52 8.80
C LEU A 81 -14.28 -1.56 7.71
N ALA A 82 -15.53 -1.61 7.25
CA ALA A 82 -15.95 -2.52 6.20
C ALA A 82 -15.16 -2.27 4.90
N PHE A 83 -14.93 -0.99 4.57
CA PHE A 83 -14.14 -0.63 3.40
C PHE A 83 -12.67 -1.05 3.54
N PHE A 84 -12.06 -0.83 4.71
CA PHE A 84 -10.70 -1.30 4.98
C PHE A 84 -10.58 -2.83 4.83
N VAL A 85 -11.50 -3.59 5.45
CA VAL A 85 -11.49 -5.07 5.37
C VAL A 85 -11.64 -5.53 3.92
N PHE A 86 -12.55 -4.91 3.17
CA PHE A 86 -12.72 -5.20 1.75
C PHE A 86 -11.43 -4.91 0.96
N THR A 87 -10.83 -3.74 1.14
CA THR A 87 -9.60 -3.38 0.43
C THR A 87 -8.44 -4.31 0.78
N PHE A 88 -8.25 -4.63 2.06
CA PHE A 88 -7.25 -5.59 2.50
C PHE A 88 -7.47 -6.97 1.86
N ALA A 89 -8.70 -7.49 1.90
CA ALA A 89 -9.05 -8.79 1.34
C ALA A 89 -8.82 -8.87 -0.18
N ASN A 90 -8.90 -7.75 -0.90
CA ASN A 90 -8.62 -7.71 -2.34
C ASN A 90 -7.13 -7.53 -2.65
N LEU A 91 -6.46 -6.59 -1.99
CA LEU A 91 -5.09 -6.21 -2.34
C LEU A 91 -4.05 -7.19 -1.79
N PHE A 92 -4.27 -7.74 -0.60
CA PHE A 92 -3.34 -8.65 0.03
C PHE A 92 -3.07 -9.93 -0.81
N PRO A 93 -4.08 -10.71 -1.23
CA PRO A 93 -3.84 -11.87 -2.09
C PRO A 93 -3.29 -11.47 -3.47
N ARG A 94 -3.68 -10.31 -3.99
CA ARG A 94 -3.15 -9.78 -5.26
C ARG A 94 -1.66 -9.49 -5.16
N ALA A 95 -1.20 -8.92 -4.05
CA ALA A 95 0.22 -8.67 -3.81
C ALA A 95 1.03 -9.97 -3.71
N ILE A 96 0.49 -10.99 -3.04
CA ILE A 96 1.11 -12.32 -2.94
C ILE A 96 1.22 -12.97 -4.33
N SER A 97 0.15 -12.90 -5.13
CA SER A 97 0.15 -13.43 -6.50
C SER A 97 1.18 -12.71 -7.37
N ALA A 98 1.24 -11.38 -7.31
CA ALA A 98 2.24 -10.59 -8.03
C ALA A 98 3.67 -10.94 -7.61
N HIS A 99 3.93 -11.09 -6.30
CA HIS A 99 5.24 -11.51 -5.79
C HIS A 99 5.65 -12.89 -6.29
N LYS A 100 4.74 -13.88 -6.25
CA LYS A 100 4.97 -15.22 -6.81
C LYS A 100 5.29 -15.14 -8.31
N TRP A 101 4.52 -14.35 -9.05
CA TRP A 101 4.75 -14.15 -10.48
C TRP A 101 6.13 -13.56 -10.74
N TYR A 102 6.55 -12.52 -10.00
CA TYR A 102 7.90 -11.96 -10.15
C TYR A 102 9.01 -12.99 -9.88
N ARG A 103 8.86 -13.81 -8.82
CA ARG A 103 9.85 -14.86 -8.50
C ARG A 103 9.94 -15.95 -9.56
N LEU A 104 8.85 -16.26 -10.25
CA LEU A 104 8.82 -17.27 -11.31
C LEU A 104 9.36 -16.74 -12.65
N ASN A 105 9.17 -15.44 -12.93
CA ASN A 105 9.50 -14.86 -14.23
C ASN A 105 10.87 -14.16 -14.27
N PHE A 106 11.47 -13.86 -13.12
CA PHE A 106 12.77 -13.21 -13.04
C PHE A 106 13.75 -14.04 -12.21
N GLN A 107 14.82 -14.53 -12.85
CA GLN A 107 15.89 -15.26 -12.16
C GLN A 107 16.63 -14.38 -11.14
N ASP A 108 16.84 -13.09 -11.47
CA ASP A 108 17.55 -12.13 -10.63
C ASP A 108 16.63 -11.41 -9.61
N TYR A 109 15.49 -12.01 -9.27
CA TYR A 109 14.56 -11.40 -8.34
C TYR A 109 15.11 -11.41 -6.90
N PRO A 110 15.12 -10.26 -6.17
CA PRO A 110 15.70 -10.22 -4.83
C PRO A 110 15.00 -11.16 -3.84
N ALA A 111 15.73 -12.18 -3.37
CA ALA A 111 15.18 -13.23 -2.49
C ALA A 111 14.70 -12.70 -1.11
N GLY A 112 15.30 -11.61 -0.61
CA GLY A 112 14.90 -10.97 0.64
C GLY A 112 13.64 -10.11 0.54
N ARG A 113 13.13 -9.86 -0.67
CA ARG A 113 11.95 -9.03 -0.88
C ARG A 113 10.69 -9.78 -0.45
N LYS A 114 9.78 -9.05 0.19
CA LYS A 114 8.46 -9.51 0.63
C LYS A 114 7.38 -9.09 -0.37
N ALA A 115 6.18 -9.63 -0.28
CA ALA A 115 5.06 -9.31 -1.14
C ALA A 115 4.52 -7.90 -0.88
N VAL A 116 4.16 -7.58 0.37
CA VAL A 116 3.41 -6.36 0.70
C VAL A 116 3.75 -5.75 2.07
N ILE A 117 3.97 -6.52 3.13
CA ILE A 117 4.34 -5.97 4.44
C ILE A 117 5.86 -6.11 4.62
N PRO A 118 6.61 -5.00 4.77
CA PRO A 118 8.05 -5.06 4.95
C PRO A 118 8.46 -5.98 6.11
N PHE A 119 9.48 -6.81 5.87
CA PHE A 119 10.05 -7.77 6.84
C PHE A 119 9.12 -8.92 7.28
N LEU A 120 7.82 -8.87 6.95
CA LEU A 120 6.86 -9.90 7.31
C LEU A 120 6.48 -10.76 6.11
N ILE A 121 5.69 -10.23 5.17
CA ILE A 121 5.11 -11.01 4.07
C ILE A 121 5.11 -10.34 2.73
#